data_AF-A0A135VTL6-F1
#
_entry.id   AF-A0A135VTL6-F1
#
_cell.length_a   1.000
_cell.length_b   1.000
_cell.length_c   1.000
_cell.angle_alpha   90.00
_cell.angle_beta   90.00
_cell.angle_gamma   90.00
#
_symmetry.space_group_name_H-M   'P 1'
#
loop_
_entity.id
_entity.type
_entity.pdbx_description
1 polymer ?
#
loop_
_entity_poly.entity_id
_entity_poly.type
_entity_poly.pdbx_seq_one_letter_code
_entity_poly.pdbx_strand_id
1 'polypeptide(L)'
;MGIPLFDGIGVFFRKRRYLAYFIVFVATTFLGLFMSWLMSTYAGTPVEATLVYFFAYIGSAGTIYFAFGSLITGIGIDRLWITRRGRGRTTELKGVSWMAVSFAISVFLSILTGPTTMLFFAIFCWVGWIAFQGYLSTRTSLRLATIAEPKKGGVLLGTGSFILLLIGLVLIGAEALLALYLVPNDILGIGTLINGIFTDATNNIMLQYNFLIVAYAMMGLFALVMLLSFIRNIGKGAALNIALLTNFIAIYAGYFLVNVMRRGGIFGMTPVDIAMSLFFLAYALSGIGRTATEAAEKPGGRSGDFGPLATFFLASGYFFVDSIIAVASNPSTQIWDWFQAGILADPRFLFLFRDVAKLIAFPLAAIFTAVYYLRYERTERIVSRAREAGETFAPDEVDKEIADRTPDPGEAWPSERAEGIKEGKPGHDLSAPDTRRLSVDDSRRLGKPKRLGEEDEDDEGN
;
A
#
# COMPACT_ATOMS: atom_id res chain seq x y z
N MET A 1 12.85 -18.72 10.66
CA MET A 1 12.34 -17.43 10.14
C MET A 1 11.28 -17.75 9.10
N GLY A 2 10.01 -17.44 9.36
CA GLY A 2 8.95 -17.60 8.38
C GLY A 2 9.15 -16.61 7.23
N ILE A 3 8.88 -17.03 6.00
CA ILE A 3 8.89 -16.12 4.86
C ILE A 3 7.71 -15.15 5.07
N PRO A 4 7.95 -13.83 5.19
CA PRO A 4 6.93 -12.85 5.61
C PRO A 4 5.71 -12.79 4.67
N LEU A 5 5.83 -13.34 3.46
CA LEU A 5 4.75 -13.45 2.49
C LEU A 5 3.66 -14.46 2.92
N PHE A 6 4.02 -15.56 3.59
CA PHE A 6 3.05 -16.55 4.09
C PHE A 6 2.37 -16.11 5.37
N ASP A 7 3.06 -15.35 6.23
CA ASP A 7 2.49 -14.81 7.46
C ASP A 7 1.37 -13.79 7.17
N GLY A 8 1.52 -12.98 6.11
CA GLY A 8 0.47 -12.06 5.65
C GLY A 8 -0.78 -12.75 5.11
N ILE A 9 -0.63 -13.90 4.44
CA ILE A 9 -1.76 -14.70 3.94
C ILE A 9 -2.53 -15.34 5.09
N GLY A 10 -1.85 -15.81 6.13
CA GLY A 10 -2.47 -16.41 7.31
C GLY A 10 -3.51 -15.51 7.98
N VAL A 11 -3.38 -14.19 7.85
CA VAL A 11 -4.28 -13.18 8.43
C VAL A 11 -5.68 -13.24 7.82
N PHE A 12 -5.80 -13.58 6.52
CA PHE A 12 -7.09 -13.75 5.86
C PHE A 12 -7.88 -14.93 6.44
N PHE A 13 -7.16 -15.99 6.83
CA PHE A 13 -7.75 -17.18 7.42
C PHE A 13 -8.08 -17.03 8.91
N ARG A 14 -7.53 -16.01 9.59
CA ARG A 14 -7.85 -15.73 11.01
C ARG A 14 -9.29 -15.26 11.23
N LYS A 15 -9.94 -14.63 10.24
CA LYS A 15 -11.32 -14.13 10.36
C LYS A 15 -12.14 -14.44 9.10
N ARG A 16 -13.31 -15.06 9.26
CA ARG A 16 -14.23 -15.40 8.14
C ARG A 16 -14.55 -14.23 7.20
N ARG A 17 -14.62 -12.99 7.72
CA ARG A 17 -14.84 -11.78 6.91
C ARG A 17 -13.70 -11.50 5.93
N TYR A 18 -12.45 -11.66 6.38
CA TYR A 18 -11.27 -11.40 5.55
C TYR A 18 -11.06 -12.54 4.56
N LEU A 19 -11.43 -13.77 4.94
CA LEU A 19 -11.55 -14.88 4.01
C LEU A 19 -12.59 -14.60 2.92
N ALA A 20 -13.76 -14.07 3.27
CA ALA A 20 -14.78 -13.71 2.28
C ALA A 20 -14.29 -12.62 1.31
N TYR A 21 -13.63 -11.56 1.82
CA TYR A 21 -13.01 -10.54 0.97
C TYR A 21 -11.93 -11.15 0.07
N PHE A 22 -11.09 -12.03 0.61
CA PHE A 22 -10.06 -12.72 -0.15
C PHE A 22 -10.64 -13.60 -1.26
N ILE A 23 -11.69 -14.39 -0.97
CA ILE A 23 -12.37 -15.23 -1.97
C ILE A 23 -12.96 -14.36 -3.09
N VAL A 24 -13.68 -13.29 -2.73
CA VAL A 24 -14.24 -12.36 -3.72
C VAL A 24 -13.14 -11.77 -4.58
N PHE A 25 -12.07 -11.27 -3.97
CA PHE A 25 -10.95 -10.66 -4.67
C PHE A 25 -10.25 -11.64 -5.62
N VAL A 26 -9.93 -12.84 -5.15
CA VAL A 26 -9.28 -13.86 -5.98
C VAL A 26 -10.19 -14.31 -7.11
N ALA A 27 -11.49 -14.54 -6.84
CA ALA A 27 -12.45 -14.95 -7.85
C ALA A 27 -12.63 -13.88 -8.94
N THR A 28 -12.82 -12.61 -8.56
CA THR A 28 -13.01 -11.53 -9.54
C THR A 28 -11.73 -11.23 -10.31
N THR A 29 -10.58 -11.29 -9.65
CA THR A 29 -9.26 -11.07 -10.31
C THR A 29 -8.94 -12.19 -11.29
N PHE A 30 -9.10 -13.45 -10.87
CA PHE A 30 -8.88 -14.61 -11.74
C PHE A 30 -9.83 -14.58 -12.93
N LEU A 31 -11.12 -14.32 -12.69
CA LEU A 31 -12.10 -14.24 -13.77
C LEU A 31 -11.81 -13.07 -14.72
N GLY A 32 -11.42 -11.90 -14.20
CA GLY A 32 -11.02 -10.76 -15.03
C GLY A 32 -9.85 -11.10 -15.95
N LEU A 33 -8.79 -11.71 -15.39
CA LEU A 33 -7.62 -12.15 -16.17
C LEU A 33 -7.98 -13.25 -17.18
N PHE A 34 -8.81 -14.21 -16.80
CA PHE A 34 -9.24 -15.29 -17.67
C PHE A 34 -10.11 -14.79 -18.82
N MET A 35 -11.05 -13.89 -18.54
CA MET A 35 -11.90 -13.26 -19.56
C MET A 35 -11.09 -12.36 -20.48
N SER A 36 -10.12 -11.61 -19.94
CA SER A 36 -9.15 -10.84 -20.73
C SER A 36 -8.40 -11.72 -21.73
N TRP A 37 -7.91 -12.87 -21.28
CA TRP A 37 -7.27 -13.84 -22.17
C TRP A 37 -8.21 -14.40 -23.25
N LEU A 38 -9.45 -14.75 -22.88
CA LEU A 38 -10.44 -15.22 -23.84
C LEU A 38 -10.78 -14.15 -24.88
N MET A 39 -10.96 -12.89 -24.47
CA MET A 39 -11.22 -11.78 -25.39
C MET A 39 -10.08 -11.61 -26.39
N SER A 40 -8.82 -11.68 -25.93
CA SER A 40 -7.66 -11.64 -26.83
C SER A 40 -7.61 -12.82 -27.81
N THR A 41 -8.09 -14.00 -27.40
CA THR A 41 -8.10 -15.22 -28.24
C THR A 41 -9.22 -15.21 -29.27
N TYR A 42 -10.39 -14.70 -28.91
CA TYR A 42 -11.59 -14.63 -29.76
C TYR A 42 -11.79 -13.26 -30.42
N ALA A 43 -10.75 -12.43 -30.45
CA ALA A 43 -10.81 -11.07 -30.98
C ALA A 43 -11.33 -11.05 -32.43
N GLY A 44 -12.24 -10.14 -32.73
CA GLY A 44 -12.87 -10.00 -34.06
C GLY A 44 -13.98 -11.01 -34.36
N THR A 45 -14.33 -11.88 -33.41
CA THR A 45 -15.44 -12.84 -33.57
C THR A 45 -16.71 -12.37 -32.85
N PRO A 46 -17.91 -12.86 -33.21
CA PRO A 46 -19.15 -12.53 -32.49
C PRO A 46 -19.15 -12.96 -31.01
N VAL A 47 -18.32 -13.96 -30.67
CA VAL A 47 -18.16 -14.44 -29.29
C VAL A 47 -17.54 -13.35 -28.41
N GLU A 48 -16.69 -12.50 -28.99
CA GLU A 48 -16.01 -11.42 -28.27
C GLU A 48 -16.99 -10.47 -27.59
N ALA A 49 -18.06 -10.05 -28.28
CA ALA A 49 -19.06 -9.14 -27.72
C ALA A 49 -19.65 -9.68 -26.40
N THR A 50 -19.93 -10.98 -26.37
CA THR A 50 -20.43 -11.65 -25.16
C THR A 50 -19.36 -11.62 -24.06
N LEU A 51 -18.11 -11.92 -24.40
CA LEU A 51 -16.99 -11.89 -23.45
C LEU A 51 -16.72 -10.49 -22.89
N VAL A 52 -16.86 -9.42 -23.68
CA VAL A 52 -16.73 -8.03 -23.23
C VAL A 52 -17.79 -7.70 -22.18
N TYR A 53 -19.04 -8.11 -22.39
CA TYR A 53 -20.09 -7.91 -21.39
C TYR A 53 -19.82 -8.71 -20.11
N PHE A 54 -19.42 -9.98 -20.22
CA PHE A 54 -19.04 -10.78 -19.05
C PHE A 54 -17.87 -10.16 -18.27
N PHE A 55 -16.84 -9.70 -18.98
CA PHE A 55 -15.69 -9.03 -18.41
C PHE A 55 -16.09 -7.72 -17.72
N ALA A 56 -16.85 -6.86 -18.41
CA ALA A 56 -17.30 -5.58 -17.87
C ALA A 56 -18.13 -5.79 -16.61
N TYR A 57 -19.10 -6.71 -16.64
CA TYR A 57 -20.03 -6.91 -15.53
C TYR A 57 -19.39 -7.58 -14.33
N ILE A 58 -18.71 -8.71 -14.53
CA ILE A 58 -18.18 -9.49 -13.40
C ILE A 58 -16.83 -8.93 -12.93
N GLY A 59 -16.00 -8.45 -13.85
CA GLY A 59 -14.71 -7.84 -13.52
C GLY A 59 -14.88 -6.57 -12.67
N SER A 60 -15.80 -5.68 -13.04
CA SER A 60 -16.04 -4.45 -12.27
C SER A 60 -16.90 -4.67 -11.03
N ALA A 61 -17.75 -5.71 -10.97
CA ALA A 61 -18.56 -6.01 -9.78
C ALA A 61 -17.71 -6.22 -8.53
N GLY A 62 -16.56 -6.89 -8.64
CA GLY A 62 -15.61 -7.05 -7.53
C GLY A 62 -15.04 -5.71 -7.05
N THR A 63 -14.62 -4.85 -7.98
CA THR A 63 -14.10 -3.52 -7.66
C THR A 63 -15.17 -2.64 -7.03
N ILE A 64 -16.38 -2.60 -7.60
CA ILE A 64 -17.54 -1.85 -7.07
C ILE A 64 -17.90 -2.37 -5.67
N TYR A 65 -17.88 -3.68 -5.44
CA TYR A 65 -18.15 -4.28 -4.15
C TYR A 65 -17.20 -3.74 -3.06
N PHE A 66 -15.90 -3.74 -3.33
CA PHE A 66 -14.94 -3.18 -2.38
C PHE A 66 -15.02 -1.66 -2.26
N ALA A 67 -15.35 -0.94 -3.34
CA ALA A 67 -15.58 0.49 -3.33
C ALA A 67 -16.71 0.84 -2.35
N PHE A 68 -17.88 0.19 -2.48
CA PHE A 68 -19.01 0.37 -1.56
C PHE A 68 -18.65 -0.03 -0.14
N GLY A 69 -17.95 -1.14 0.05
CA GLY A 69 -17.47 -1.55 1.36
C GLY A 69 -16.58 -0.50 2.02
N SER A 70 -15.62 0.06 1.27
CA SER A 70 -14.76 1.14 1.77
C SER A 70 -15.55 2.41 2.06
N LEU A 71 -16.52 2.79 1.23
CA LEU A 71 -17.34 3.98 1.44
C LEU A 71 -18.25 3.83 2.68
N ILE A 72 -18.95 2.70 2.80
CA ILE A 72 -19.86 2.41 3.92
C ILE A 72 -19.09 2.40 5.24
N THR A 73 -17.92 1.76 5.26
CA THR A 73 -17.07 1.70 6.47
C THR A 73 -16.33 3.00 6.75
N GLY A 74 -16.01 3.79 5.72
CA GLY A 74 -15.40 5.11 5.85
C GLY A 74 -16.35 6.15 6.46
N ILE A 75 -17.63 6.09 6.12
CA ILE A 75 -18.69 6.96 6.70
C ILE A 75 -19.11 6.48 8.11
N GLY A 76 -18.63 5.31 8.55
CA GLY A 76 -18.92 4.76 9.88
C GLY A 76 -20.26 4.02 9.96
N ILE A 77 -20.81 3.60 8.82
CA ILE A 77 -22.07 2.82 8.74
C ILE A 77 -21.76 1.32 8.64
N ASP A 78 -20.78 0.85 9.43
CA ASP A 78 -20.26 -0.54 9.42
C ASP A 78 -21.35 -1.62 9.60
N ARG A 79 -22.49 -1.25 10.20
CA ARG A 79 -23.63 -2.15 10.46
C ARG A 79 -24.31 -2.65 9.17
N LEU A 80 -24.22 -1.88 8.09
CA LEU A 80 -24.75 -2.25 6.77
C LEU A 80 -23.80 -3.18 6.01
N TRP A 81 -22.54 -3.23 6.42
CA TRP A 81 -21.53 -4.11 5.82
C TRP A 81 -21.47 -5.49 6.51
N ILE A 82 -20.53 -6.34 6.08
CA ILE A 82 -20.24 -7.64 6.72
C ILE A 82 -19.78 -7.38 8.16
N THR A 83 -20.65 -7.66 9.15
CA THR A 83 -20.42 -7.25 10.54
C THR A 83 -19.57 -8.25 11.32
N ARG A 84 -18.83 -7.74 12.31
CA ARG A 84 -17.95 -8.53 13.22
C ARG A 84 -18.71 -9.50 14.14
N ARG A 85 -19.99 -9.21 14.44
CA ARG A 85 -20.81 -9.98 15.41
C ARG A 85 -21.87 -10.89 14.76
N GLY A 86 -22.09 -10.79 13.45
CA GLY A 86 -23.05 -11.66 12.77
C GLY A 86 -22.46 -13.06 12.55
N ARG A 87 -22.82 -14.02 13.42
CA ARG A 87 -22.65 -15.45 13.11
C ARG A 87 -23.78 -15.88 12.16
N GLY A 88 -23.43 -16.63 11.11
CA GLY A 88 -24.37 -17.38 10.29
C GLY A 88 -24.81 -16.72 8.97
N ARG A 89 -25.84 -17.35 8.37
CA ARG A 89 -26.42 -17.10 7.03
C ARG A 89 -26.69 -15.62 6.74
N THR A 90 -26.99 -14.80 7.74
CA THR A 90 -27.30 -13.36 7.59
C THR A 90 -26.09 -12.53 7.14
N THR A 91 -24.89 -12.83 7.63
CA THR A 91 -23.67 -12.13 7.23
C THR A 91 -23.25 -12.51 5.82
N GLU A 92 -23.40 -13.78 5.46
CA GLU A 92 -23.15 -14.30 4.12
C GLU A 92 -24.16 -13.71 3.12
N LEU A 93 -25.45 -13.67 3.48
CA LEU A 93 -26.49 -13.03 2.67
C LEU A 93 -26.24 -11.54 2.47
N LYS A 94 -25.74 -10.81 3.47
CA LYS A 94 -25.33 -9.40 3.30
C LYS A 94 -24.21 -9.26 2.26
N GLY A 95 -23.19 -10.11 2.33
CA GLY A 95 -22.09 -10.14 1.34
C GLY A 95 -22.60 -10.43 -0.08
N VAL A 96 -23.44 -11.46 -0.23
CA VAL A 96 -24.06 -11.82 -1.52
C VAL A 96 -24.98 -10.71 -2.03
N SER A 97 -25.76 -10.07 -1.15
CA SER A 97 -26.64 -8.95 -1.53
C SER A 97 -25.84 -7.77 -2.04
N TRP A 98 -24.75 -7.39 -1.37
CA TRP A 98 -23.88 -6.31 -1.85
C TRP A 98 -23.15 -6.66 -3.14
N MET A 99 -22.80 -7.94 -3.34
CA MET A 99 -22.26 -8.42 -4.61
C MET A 99 -23.29 -8.29 -5.74
N ALA A 100 -24.55 -8.67 -5.49
CA ALA A 100 -25.64 -8.51 -6.45
C ALA A 100 -25.92 -7.03 -6.76
N VAL A 101 -25.89 -6.15 -5.75
CA VAL A 101 -25.99 -4.70 -5.95
C VAL A 101 -24.84 -4.17 -6.79
N SER A 102 -23.61 -4.63 -6.53
CA SER A 102 -22.42 -4.22 -7.29
C SER A 102 -22.47 -4.69 -8.74
N PHE A 103 -22.98 -5.90 -8.99
CA PHE A 103 -23.27 -6.40 -10.33
C PHE A 103 -24.35 -5.58 -11.03
N ALA A 104 -25.47 -5.28 -10.35
CA ALA A 104 -26.52 -4.45 -10.92
C ALA A 104 -26.00 -3.05 -11.28
N ILE A 105 -25.23 -2.43 -10.40
CA ILE A 105 -24.59 -1.13 -10.65
C ILE A 105 -23.65 -1.21 -11.86
N SER A 106 -22.86 -2.27 -11.98
CA SER A 106 -22.00 -2.48 -13.14
C SER A 106 -22.78 -2.50 -14.46
N VAL A 107 -23.88 -3.28 -14.49
CA VAL A 107 -24.78 -3.36 -15.66
C VAL A 107 -25.40 -2.00 -15.96
N PHE A 108 -25.95 -1.32 -14.95
CA PHE A 108 -26.58 -0.01 -15.14
C PHE A 108 -25.57 1.06 -15.59
N LEU A 109 -24.38 1.11 -15.01
CA LEU A 109 -23.33 2.04 -15.42
C LEU A 109 -22.88 1.78 -16.86
N SER A 110 -22.69 0.50 -17.23
CA SER A 110 -22.34 0.14 -18.60
C SER A 110 -23.39 0.57 -19.62
N ILE A 111 -24.68 0.55 -19.27
CA ILE A 111 -25.78 0.96 -20.16
C ILE A 111 -25.92 2.49 -20.20
N LEU A 112 -25.85 3.16 -19.04
CA LEU A 112 -26.18 4.58 -18.91
C LEU A 112 -25.09 5.51 -19.43
N THR A 113 -23.82 5.16 -19.22
CA THR A 113 -22.72 6.11 -19.46
C THR A 113 -21.64 5.58 -20.39
N GLY A 114 -21.80 4.34 -20.86
CA GLY A 114 -20.95 3.74 -21.89
C GLY A 114 -19.48 3.56 -21.48
N PRO A 115 -18.58 3.38 -22.46
CA PRO A 115 -17.17 3.08 -22.24
C PRO A 115 -16.40 4.12 -21.41
N THR A 116 -16.79 5.39 -21.49
CA THR A 116 -16.05 6.52 -20.91
C THR A 116 -16.04 6.52 -19.38
N THR A 117 -17.11 6.05 -18.73
CA THR A 117 -17.15 5.96 -17.26
C THR A 117 -16.35 4.77 -16.75
N MET A 118 -16.36 3.64 -17.46
CA MET A 118 -15.50 2.51 -17.14
C MET A 118 -14.03 2.91 -17.28
N LEU A 119 -13.68 3.71 -18.29
CA LEU A 119 -12.35 4.29 -18.46
C LEU A 119 -11.96 5.23 -17.31
N PHE A 120 -12.85 6.15 -16.90
CA PHE A 120 -12.59 7.05 -15.78
C PHE A 120 -12.41 6.29 -14.46
N PHE A 121 -13.29 5.32 -14.18
CA PHE A 121 -13.21 4.47 -12.99
C PHE A 121 -11.93 3.64 -12.99
N ALA A 122 -11.56 3.11 -14.15
CA ALA A 122 -10.30 2.43 -14.36
C ALA A 122 -9.10 3.33 -14.03
N ILE A 123 -9.00 4.51 -14.66
CA ILE A 123 -7.89 5.44 -14.41
C ILE A 123 -7.82 5.83 -12.93
N PHE A 124 -8.96 6.11 -12.29
CA PHE A 124 -9.02 6.47 -10.87
C PHE A 124 -8.52 5.33 -9.97
N CYS A 125 -8.99 4.10 -10.19
CA CYS A 125 -8.55 2.94 -9.41
C CYS A 125 -7.06 2.64 -9.61
N TRP A 126 -6.58 2.81 -10.85
CA TRP A 126 -5.21 2.57 -11.24
C TRP A 126 -4.24 3.59 -10.62
N VAL A 127 -4.55 4.90 -10.69
CA VAL A 127 -3.78 5.95 -10.01
C VAL A 127 -3.84 5.77 -8.50
N GLY A 128 -5.03 5.50 -7.94
CA GLY A 128 -5.22 5.27 -6.51
C GLY A 128 -4.40 4.08 -6.00
N TRP A 129 -4.33 2.99 -6.75
CA TRP A 129 -3.51 1.84 -6.40
C TRP A 129 -2.02 2.12 -6.46
N ILE A 130 -1.54 2.79 -7.51
CA ILE A 130 -0.12 3.14 -7.62
C ILE A 130 0.28 4.07 -6.48
N ALA A 131 -0.56 5.07 -6.17
CA ALA A 131 -0.34 5.96 -5.03
C ALA A 131 -0.32 5.19 -3.71
N PHE A 132 -1.23 4.23 -3.54
CA PHE A 132 -1.31 3.38 -2.35
C PHE A 132 -0.11 2.42 -2.23
N GLN A 133 0.38 1.88 -3.35
CA GLN A 133 1.58 1.04 -3.38
C GLN A 133 2.84 1.85 -3.14
N GLY A 134 2.92 3.07 -3.68
CA GLY A 134 3.94 4.04 -3.32
C GLY A 134 3.92 4.35 -1.83
N TYR A 135 2.73 4.56 -1.24
CA TYR A 135 2.57 4.77 0.19
C TYR A 135 3.01 3.56 1.03
N LEU A 136 2.53 2.34 0.73
CA LEU A 136 2.89 1.15 1.50
C LEU A 136 4.36 0.77 1.33
N SER A 137 4.91 0.80 0.11
CA SER A 137 6.32 0.50 -0.13
C SER A 137 7.22 1.51 0.60
N THR A 138 6.90 2.79 0.51
CA THR A 138 7.62 3.85 1.22
C THR A 138 7.50 3.67 2.74
N ARG A 139 6.29 3.43 3.28
CA ARG A 139 6.09 3.18 4.71
C ARG A 139 6.75 1.89 5.20
N THR A 140 6.88 0.86 4.35
CA THR A 140 7.58 -0.39 4.67
C THR A 140 9.08 -0.20 4.66
N SER A 141 9.61 0.46 3.63
CA SER A 141 11.03 0.82 3.54
C SER A 141 11.44 1.69 4.73
N LEU A 142 10.66 2.73 5.04
CA LEU A 142 10.87 3.58 6.21
C LEU A 142 10.72 2.81 7.53
N ARG A 143 9.85 1.79 7.61
CA ARG A 143 9.71 0.94 8.82
C ARG A 143 10.89 -0.02 9.02
N LEU A 144 11.34 -0.68 7.96
CA LEU A 144 12.57 -1.47 8.01
C LEU A 144 13.74 -0.59 8.42
N ALA A 145 13.75 0.63 7.88
CA ALA A 145 14.75 1.61 8.21
C ALA A 145 14.63 2.08 9.67
N THR A 146 13.43 2.26 10.26
CA THR A 146 13.28 2.51 11.73
C THR A 146 13.79 1.38 12.62
N ILE A 147 13.72 0.14 12.16
CA ILE A 147 14.23 -1.00 12.95
C ILE A 147 15.76 -0.99 12.94
N ALA A 148 16.36 -0.57 11.82
CA ALA A 148 17.79 -0.38 11.67
C ALA A 148 18.24 1.04 12.08
N GLU A 149 17.34 1.91 12.53
CA GLU A 149 17.62 3.32 12.79
C GLU A 149 18.46 3.43 14.06
N PRO A 150 19.70 3.94 13.95
CA PRO A 150 20.53 4.17 15.13
C PRO A 150 19.88 5.24 16.02
N LYS A 151 19.91 5.03 17.34
CA LYS A 151 19.37 5.98 18.33
C LYS A 151 20.00 7.38 18.16
N LYS A 152 21.30 7.46 17.82
CA LYS A 152 22.01 8.69 17.42
C LYS A 152 22.83 8.48 16.15
N GLY A 153 22.83 9.47 15.24
CA GLY A 153 23.68 9.44 14.05
C GLY A 153 25.12 9.87 14.36
N GLY A 154 26.04 8.92 14.42
CA GLY A 154 27.49 9.21 14.43
C GLY A 154 28.01 9.62 13.05
N VAL A 155 29.23 10.17 12.98
CA VAL A 155 29.88 10.58 11.72
C VAL A 155 29.93 9.43 10.71
N LEU A 156 30.26 8.22 11.16
CA LEU A 156 30.35 7.03 10.30
C LEU A 156 29.00 6.66 9.65
N LEU A 157 27.91 6.81 10.41
CA LEU A 157 26.54 6.60 9.94
C LEU A 157 26.10 7.70 8.97
N GLY A 158 26.48 8.95 9.24
CA GLY A 158 26.27 10.07 8.32
C GLY A 158 26.97 9.85 6.97
N THR A 159 28.25 9.47 7.00
CA THR A 159 29.03 9.19 5.78
C THR A 159 28.50 7.98 5.03
N GLY A 160 28.19 6.88 5.71
CA GLY A 160 27.60 5.69 5.08
C GLY A 160 26.23 5.98 4.45
N SER A 161 25.36 6.70 5.16
CA SER A 161 24.05 7.11 4.62
C SER A 161 24.18 8.07 3.44
N PHE A 162 25.19 8.93 3.45
CA PHE A 162 25.47 9.85 2.33
C PHE A 162 25.96 9.11 1.08
N ILE A 163 26.85 8.12 1.23
CA ILE A 163 27.28 7.27 0.12
C ILE A 163 26.08 6.53 -0.47
N LEU A 164 25.24 5.94 0.38
CA LEU A 164 24.01 5.28 -0.06
C LEU A 164 23.10 6.26 -0.81
N LEU A 165 22.88 7.47 -0.28
CA LEU A 165 22.08 8.47 -0.98
C LEU A 165 22.66 8.78 -2.37
N LEU A 166 23.97 9.00 -2.47
CA LEU A 166 24.66 9.28 -3.73
C LEU A 166 24.47 8.14 -4.73
N ILE A 167 24.58 6.88 -4.31
CA ILE A 167 24.30 5.72 -5.19
C ILE A 167 22.89 5.82 -5.77
N GLY A 168 21.89 6.08 -4.93
CA GLY A 168 20.50 6.23 -5.38
C GLY A 168 20.32 7.40 -6.36
N LEU A 169 20.92 8.56 -6.08
CA LEU A 169 20.84 9.74 -6.95
C LEU A 169 21.54 9.51 -8.29
N VAL A 170 22.72 8.87 -8.28
CA VAL A 170 23.47 8.52 -9.49
C VAL A 170 22.69 7.51 -10.33
N LEU A 171 22.03 6.52 -9.72
CA LEU A 171 21.18 5.58 -10.43
C LEU A 171 20.03 6.30 -11.15
N ILE A 172 19.31 7.20 -10.47
CA ILE A 172 18.22 7.99 -11.08
C ILE A 172 18.75 8.82 -12.25
N GLY A 173 19.89 9.48 -12.09
CA GLY A 173 20.51 10.28 -13.14
C GLY A 173 20.99 9.44 -14.33
N ALA A 174 21.58 8.27 -14.07
CA ALA A 174 22.04 7.34 -15.09
C ALA A 174 20.88 6.77 -15.90
N GLU A 175 19.78 6.40 -15.25
CA GLU A 175 18.56 5.93 -15.91
C GLU A 175 17.95 7.02 -16.80
N ALA A 176 17.86 8.26 -16.31
CA ALA A 176 17.36 9.39 -17.08
C ALA A 176 18.24 9.66 -18.32
N LEU A 177 19.56 9.66 -18.14
CA LEU A 177 20.51 9.86 -19.24
C LEU A 177 20.42 8.73 -20.28
N LEU A 178 20.33 7.49 -19.81
CA LEU A 178 20.19 6.32 -20.67
C LEU A 178 18.91 6.41 -21.51
N ALA A 179 17.77 6.62 -20.85
CA ALA A 179 16.46 6.62 -21.48
C ALA A 179 16.23 7.84 -22.39
N LEU A 180 16.61 9.04 -21.95
CA LEU A 180 16.26 10.28 -22.65
C LEU A 180 17.29 10.74 -23.68
N TYR A 181 18.51 10.21 -23.62
CA TYR A 181 19.61 10.67 -24.47
C TYR A 181 20.39 9.55 -25.14
N LEU A 182 20.93 8.58 -24.40
CA LEU A 182 21.84 7.59 -24.98
C LEU A 182 21.13 6.58 -25.89
N VAL A 183 19.97 6.07 -25.50
CA VAL A 183 19.23 5.07 -26.30
C VAL A 183 18.59 5.67 -27.56
N PRO A 184 17.93 6.85 -27.51
CA PRO A 184 17.36 7.46 -28.72
C PRO A 184 18.41 7.92 -29.73
N ASN A 185 19.57 8.39 -29.27
CA ASN A 185 20.62 8.94 -30.15
C ASN A 185 21.75 7.94 -30.48
N ASP A 186 21.63 6.69 -30.02
CA ASP A 186 22.61 5.60 -30.17
C ASP A 186 24.07 6.01 -29.90
N ILE A 187 24.28 6.80 -28.84
CA ILE A 187 25.61 7.31 -28.51
C ILE A 187 26.48 6.15 -28.04
N LEU A 188 27.68 6.03 -28.61
CA LEU A 188 28.63 4.92 -28.36
C LEU A 188 28.07 3.52 -28.69
N GLY A 189 27.04 3.43 -29.55
CA GLY A 189 26.41 2.15 -29.91
C GLY A 189 25.56 1.54 -28.79
N ILE A 190 25.24 2.31 -27.75
CA ILE A 190 24.45 1.85 -26.59
C ILE A 190 23.01 1.49 -27.01
N GLY A 191 22.40 2.26 -27.90
CA GLY A 191 21.09 1.96 -28.46
C GLY A 191 21.13 0.66 -29.27
N THR A 192 22.16 0.47 -30.10
CA THR A 192 22.37 -0.78 -30.86
C THR A 192 22.58 -1.98 -29.94
N LEU A 193 23.40 -1.85 -28.88
CA LEU A 193 23.60 -2.90 -27.88
C LEU A 193 22.28 -3.26 -27.18
N ILE A 194 21.54 -2.25 -26.71
CA ILE A 194 20.27 -2.46 -26.02
C ILE A 194 19.23 -3.06 -26.96
N ASN A 195 19.14 -2.62 -28.21
CA ASN A 195 18.24 -3.22 -29.21
C ASN A 195 18.62 -4.67 -29.55
N GLY A 196 19.91 -5.03 -29.44
CA GLY A 196 20.36 -6.41 -29.52
C GLY A 196 19.82 -7.32 -28.41
N ILE A 197 19.45 -6.75 -27.25
CA ILE A 197 18.82 -7.46 -26.12
C ILE A 197 17.29 -7.32 -26.19
N PHE A 198 16.81 -6.12 -26.51
CA PHE A 198 15.42 -5.70 -26.52
C PHE A 198 15.09 -5.04 -27.86
N THR A 199 14.64 -5.83 -28.83
CA THR A 199 14.49 -5.42 -30.24
C THR A 199 13.67 -4.14 -30.47
N ASP A 200 12.77 -3.81 -29.55
CA ASP A 200 11.87 -2.66 -29.64
C ASP A 200 12.21 -1.50 -28.70
N ALA A 201 13.35 -1.53 -27.99
CA ALA A 201 13.65 -0.57 -26.94
C ALA A 201 13.68 0.89 -27.42
N THR A 202 14.39 1.18 -28.51
CA THR A 202 14.46 2.54 -29.05
C THR A 202 13.08 3.04 -29.49
N ASN A 203 12.30 2.20 -30.19
CA ASN A 203 10.96 2.55 -30.63
C ASN A 203 10.03 2.84 -29.45
N ASN A 204 10.05 2.01 -28.41
CA ASN A 204 9.22 2.19 -27.23
C ASN A 204 9.56 3.47 -26.46
N ILE A 205 10.86 3.78 -26.32
CA ILE A 205 11.32 5.01 -25.68
C ILE A 205 10.89 6.23 -26.50
N MET A 206 11.04 6.21 -27.83
CA MET A 206 10.62 7.32 -28.69
C MET A 206 9.10 7.54 -28.64
N LEU A 207 8.30 6.47 -28.67
CA LEU A 207 6.83 6.55 -28.56
C LEU A 207 6.38 7.20 -27.25
N GLN A 208 7.11 7.00 -26.16
CA GLN A 208 6.77 7.50 -24.83
C GLN A 208 7.60 8.72 -24.41
N TYR A 209 8.39 9.32 -25.31
CA TYR A 209 9.41 10.30 -24.96
C TYR A 209 8.88 11.46 -24.10
N ASN A 210 7.75 12.06 -24.49
CA ASN A 210 7.12 13.15 -23.74
C ASN A 210 6.70 12.75 -22.32
N PHE A 211 6.17 11.53 -22.15
CA PHE A 211 5.75 11.03 -20.83
C PHE A 211 6.94 10.58 -19.98
N LEU A 212 8.00 10.07 -20.61
CA LEU A 212 9.26 9.76 -19.94
C LEU A 212 9.95 11.02 -19.43
N ILE A 213 9.89 12.14 -20.17
CA ILE A 213 10.37 13.44 -19.67
C ILE A 213 9.62 13.82 -18.39
N VAL A 214 8.30 13.74 -18.40
CA VAL A 214 7.49 14.05 -17.20
C VAL A 214 7.83 13.10 -16.05
N ALA A 215 7.97 11.80 -16.33
CA ALA A 215 8.35 10.79 -15.34
C ALA A 215 9.71 11.08 -14.70
N TYR A 216 10.74 11.35 -15.49
CA TYR A 216 12.07 11.67 -14.98
C TYR A 216 12.15 13.07 -14.35
N ALA A 217 11.29 14.01 -14.73
CA ALA A 217 11.12 15.26 -14.00
C ALA A 217 10.55 15.02 -12.59
N MET A 218 9.57 14.11 -12.45
CA MET A 218 9.04 13.74 -11.13
C MET A 218 10.06 12.96 -10.29
N MET A 219 10.85 12.08 -10.92
CA MET A 219 11.99 11.42 -10.26
C MET A 219 13.05 12.43 -9.81
N GLY A 220 13.35 13.44 -10.63
CA GLY A 220 14.25 14.54 -10.29
C GLY A 220 13.73 15.38 -9.12
N LEU A 221 12.43 15.66 -9.09
CA LEU A 221 11.78 16.31 -7.94
C LEU A 221 11.90 15.46 -6.68
N PHE A 222 11.65 14.15 -6.77
CA PHE A 222 11.84 13.22 -5.65
C PHE A 222 13.28 13.22 -5.16
N ALA A 223 14.26 13.11 -6.06
CA ALA A 223 15.69 13.15 -5.77
C ALA A 223 16.08 14.45 -5.04
N LEU A 224 15.58 15.60 -5.50
CA LEU A 224 15.79 16.89 -4.86
C LEU A 224 15.19 16.94 -3.45
N VAL A 225 13.93 16.48 -3.29
CA VAL A 225 13.27 16.44 -1.98
C VAL A 225 14.01 15.52 -1.01
N MET A 226 14.46 14.35 -1.46
CA MET A 226 15.24 13.43 -0.63
C MET A 226 16.60 14.01 -0.25
N LEU A 227 17.29 14.68 -1.17
CA LEU A 227 18.55 15.37 -0.89
C LEU A 227 18.37 16.48 0.16
N LEU A 228 17.37 17.35 -0.02
CA LEU A 228 17.05 18.41 0.96
C LEU A 228 16.63 17.83 2.31
N SER A 229 15.83 16.76 2.30
CA SER A 229 15.41 16.05 3.51
C SER A 229 16.61 15.42 4.22
N PHE A 230 17.57 14.87 3.46
CA PHE A 230 18.80 14.30 3.99
C PHE A 230 19.67 15.37 4.65
N ILE A 231 19.91 16.49 3.97
CA ILE A 231 20.72 17.60 4.51
C ILE A 231 20.11 18.12 5.82
N ARG A 232 18.78 18.30 5.86
CA ARG A 232 18.07 18.74 7.07
C ARG A 232 18.17 17.74 8.23
N ASN A 233 18.30 16.45 7.93
CA ASN A 233 18.38 15.38 8.91
C ASN A 233 19.80 14.78 9.01
N ILE A 234 20.82 15.53 8.59
CA ILE A 234 22.21 15.07 8.65
C ILE A 234 22.62 14.89 10.12
N GLY A 235 23.17 13.72 10.46
CA GLY A 235 23.48 13.35 11.84
C GLY A 235 22.29 12.82 12.66
N LYS A 236 21.09 12.77 12.10
CA LYS A 236 19.94 12.08 12.69
C LYS A 236 19.84 10.65 12.18
N GLY A 237 19.24 9.75 12.97
CA GLY A 237 18.95 8.37 12.54
C GLY A 237 18.14 8.30 11.22
N ALA A 238 17.29 9.31 10.96
CA ALA A 238 16.50 9.43 9.75
C ALA A 238 17.30 9.48 8.44
N ALA A 239 18.57 9.89 8.48
CA ALA A 239 19.41 10.01 7.28
C ALA A 239 19.55 8.67 6.53
N LEU A 240 19.71 7.57 7.27
CA LEU A 240 19.80 6.23 6.70
C LEU A 240 18.48 5.83 6.02
N ASN A 241 17.34 6.18 6.62
CA ASN A 241 16.02 5.86 6.09
C ASN A 241 15.77 6.56 4.76
N ILE A 242 16.17 7.83 4.66
CA ILE A 242 16.06 8.64 3.44
C ILE A 242 16.95 8.04 2.34
N ALA A 243 18.18 7.64 2.68
CA ALA A 243 19.10 7.02 1.73
C ALA A 243 18.59 5.67 1.20
N LEU A 244 18.11 4.79 2.10
CA LEU A 244 17.55 3.49 1.71
C LEU A 244 16.28 3.64 0.87
N LEU A 245 15.39 4.57 1.23
CA LEU A 245 14.22 4.89 0.41
C LEU A 245 14.61 5.36 -0.99
N THR A 246 15.63 6.21 -1.09
CA THR A 246 16.10 6.75 -2.38
C THR A 246 16.62 5.63 -3.28
N ASN A 247 17.42 4.70 -2.74
CA ASN A 247 17.89 3.52 -3.49
C ASN A 247 16.74 2.60 -3.89
N PHE A 248 15.78 2.36 -3.00
CA PHE A 248 14.62 1.55 -3.30
C PHE A 248 13.83 2.12 -4.48
N ILE A 249 13.54 3.43 -4.47
CA ILE A 249 12.82 4.10 -5.56
C ILE A 249 13.64 4.12 -6.85
N ALA A 250 14.97 4.30 -6.78
CA ALA A 250 15.85 4.23 -7.95
C ALA A 250 15.78 2.85 -8.63
N ILE A 251 16.02 1.77 -7.88
CA ILE A 251 15.96 0.39 -8.42
C ILE A 251 14.57 0.08 -8.98
N TYR A 252 13.52 0.54 -8.29
CA TYR A 252 12.14 0.32 -8.71
C TYR A 252 11.79 1.09 -9.99
N ALA A 253 12.35 2.28 -10.18
CA ALA A 253 12.23 3.05 -11.42
C ALA A 253 12.95 2.35 -12.59
N GLY A 254 14.19 1.89 -12.38
CA GLY A 254 14.93 1.12 -13.37
C GLY A 254 14.18 -0.13 -13.84
N TYR A 255 13.47 -0.81 -12.93
CA TYR A 255 12.60 -1.93 -13.27
C TYR A 255 11.48 -1.54 -14.28
N PHE A 256 10.78 -0.42 -14.06
CA PHE A 256 9.74 0.02 -15.00
C PHE A 256 10.32 0.50 -16.32
N LEU A 257 11.49 1.16 -16.31
CA LEU A 257 12.18 1.53 -17.54
C LEU A 257 12.52 0.29 -18.38
N VAL A 258 13.07 -0.76 -17.75
CA VAL A 258 13.36 -2.03 -18.43
C VAL A 258 12.07 -2.67 -18.97
N ASN A 259 10.97 -2.58 -18.24
CA ASN A 259 9.66 -3.02 -18.76
C ASN A 259 9.22 -2.24 -19.98
N VAL A 260 9.45 -0.92 -20.06
CA VAL A 260 9.15 -0.14 -21.26
C VAL A 260 10.04 -0.58 -22.43
N MET A 261 11.33 -0.80 -22.18
CA MET A 261 12.30 -1.19 -23.22
C MET A 261 12.05 -2.60 -23.78
N ARG A 262 11.80 -3.60 -22.93
CA ARG A 262 11.74 -5.03 -23.35
C ARG A 262 10.52 -5.42 -24.18
N ARG A 263 9.51 -4.56 -24.31
CA ARG A 263 8.20 -4.93 -24.85
C ARG A 263 8.20 -4.92 -26.37
N GLY A 264 8.26 -6.10 -26.97
CA GLY A 264 8.18 -6.25 -28.43
C GLY A 264 6.79 -6.49 -29.02
N GLY A 265 5.77 -6.65 -28.16
CA GLY A 265 4.42 -6.98 -28.61
C GLY A 265 3.36 -6.55 -27.62
N ILE A 266 2.14 -6.46 -28.13
CA ILE A 266 1.03 -5.83 -27.43
C ILE A 266 0.34 -6.77 -26.44
N PHE A 267 0.53 -8.08 -26.60
CA PHE A 267 0.06 -9.10 -25.67
C PHE A 267 0.95 -10.33 -25.74
N GLY A 268 1.29 -10.89 -24.57
CA GLY A 268 1.95 -12.17 -24.47
C GLY A 268 1.70 -12.76 -23.08
N MET A 269 1.20 -13.99 -23.02
CA MET A 269 1.32 -14.82 -21.82
C MET A 269 2.73 -15.41 -21.76
N THR A 270 3.75 -14.56 -21.88
CA THR A 270 5.10 -15.05 -21.70
C THR A 270 5.24 -15.53 -20.25
N PRO A 271 6.08 -16.53 -19.97
CA PRO A 271 6.35 -16.95 -18.60
C PRO A 271 6.75 -15.78 -17.69
N VAL A 272 7.44 -14.78 -18.26
CA VAL A 272 7.79 -13.53 -17.56
C VAL A 272 6.54 -12.73 -17.17
N ASP A 273 5.55 -12.61 -18.06
CA ASP A 273 4.32 -11.88 -17.78
C ASP A 273 3.45 -12.57 -16.73
N ILE A 274 3.36 -13.90 -16.79
CA ILE A 274 2.66 -14.69 -15.76
C ILE A 274 3.38 -14.55 -14.41
N ALA A 275 4.71 -14.71 -14.37
CA ALA A 275 5.50 -14.55 -13.15
C ALA A 275 5.36 -13.14 -12.57
N MET A 276 5.35 -12.10 -13.42
CA MET A 276 5.15 -10.73 -12.98
C MET A 276 3.75 -10.48 -12.43
N SER A 277 2.70 -10.99 -13.08
CA SER A 277 1.32 -10.89 -12.58
C SER A 277 1.14 -11.61 -11.25
N LEU A 278 1.73 -12.81 -11.09
CA LEU A 278 1.75 -13.53 -9.83
C LEU A 278 2.53 -12.78 -8.74
N PHE A 279 3.66 -12.16 -9.09
CA PHE A 279 4.43 -11.31 -8.17
C PHE A 279 3.60 -10.11 -7.71
N PHE A 280 2.96 -9.38 -8.63
CA PHE A 280 2.09 -8.25 -8.27
C PHE A 280 0.88 -8.69 -7.45
N LEU A 281 0.31 -9.86 -7.72
CA LEU A 281 -0.77 -10.44 -6.92
C LEU A 281 -0.30 -10.78 -5.52
N ALA A 282 0.85 -11.45 -5.38
CA ALA A 282 1.46 -11.77 -4.09
C ALA A 282 1.80 -10.49 -3.30
N TYR A 283 2.32 -9.47 -3.98
CA TYR A 283 2.63 -8.18 -3.41
C TYR A 283 1.36 -7.41 -2.99
N ALA A 284 0.30 -7.46 -3.78
CA ALA A 284 -1.01 -6.92 -3.44
C ALA A 284 -1.57 -7.60 -2.19
N LEU A 285 -1.54 -8.94 -2.15
CA LEU A 285 -2.00 -9.74 -1.01
C LEU A 285 -1.18 -9.48 0.26
N SER A 286 0.13 -9.26 0.13
CA SER A 286 0.99 -8.84 1.23
C SER A 286 0.59 -7.46 1.77
N GLY A 287 0.35 -6.49 0.88
CA GLY A 287 -0.13 -5.16 1.26
C GLY A 287 -1.48 -5.18 1.97
N ILE A 288 -2.44 -5.95 1.43
CA ILE A 288 -3.75 -6.17 2.05
C ILE A 288 -3.61 -6.89 3.40
N GLY A 289 -2.76 -7.93 3.47
CA GLY A 289 -2.51 -8.67 4.70
C GLY A 289 -2.03 -7.76 5.81
N ARG A 290 -1.13 -6.81 5.49
CA ARG A 290 -0.65 -5.81 6.44
C ARG A 290 -1.75 -4.85 6.91
N THR A 291 -2.56 -4.29 6.02
CA THR A 291 -3.67 -3.42 6.45
C THR A 291 -4.72 -4.18 7.25
N ALA A 292 -4.93 -5.46 6.93
CA ALA A 292 -5.78 -6.36 7.71
C ALA A 292 -5.20 -6.69 9.10
N THR A 293 -3.88 -6.83 9.25
CA THR A 293 -3.23 -6.97 10.58
C THR A 293 -3.37 -5.72 11.42
N GLU A 294 -3.06 -4.54 10.86
CA GLU A 294 -3.14 -3.27 11.58
C GLU A 294 -4.59 -3.00 12.05
N ALA A 295 -5.57 -3.34 11.21
CA ALA A 295 -6.99 -3.32 11.56
C ALA A 295 -7.40 -4.36 12.61
N ALA A 296 -6.77 -5.55 12.61
CA ALA A 296 -7.07 -6.60 13.56
C ALA A 296 -6.48 -6.33 14.95
N GLU A 297 -5.32 -5.68 15.01
CA GLU A 297 -4.54 -5.37 16.22
C GLU A 297 -5.04 -4.12 16.97
N LYS A 298 -5.78 -3.21 16.31
CA LYS A 298 -6.47 -2.06 16.95
C LYS A 298 -7.99 -2.26 17.05
N PRO A 299 -8.48 -3.17 17.92
CA PRO A 299 -9.91 -3.43 18.07
C PRO A 299 -10.61 -2.30 18.85
N GLY A 300 -10.89 -1.19 18.17
CA GLY A 300 -11.60 -0.04 18.78
C GLY A 300 -11.73 1.19 17.88
N GLY A 301 -10.99 1.25 16.77
CA GLY A 301 -11.14 2.31 15.77
C GLY A 301 -12.51 2.27 15.09
N ARG A 302 -13.14 3.44 14.98
CA ARG A 302 -14.49 3.67 14.43
C ARG A 302 -14.65 3.31 12.92
N SER A 303 -13.59 2.79 12.29
CA SER A 303 -13.47 2.46 10.86
C SER A 303 -12.64 1.19 10.61
N GLY A 304 -12.74 0.21 11.52
CA GLY A 304 -11.81 -0.94 11.57
C GLY A 304 -11.69 -1.80 10.30
N ASP A 305 -12.65 -1.76 9.37
CA ASP A 305 -12.54 -2.50 8.08
C ASP A 305 -12.29 -1.59 6.86
N PHE A 306 -12.22 -0.26 7.04
CA PHE A 306 -11.96 0.70 5.98
C PHE A 306 -10.63 0.45 5.26
N GLY A 307 -9.54 0.33 6.01
CA GLY A 307 -8.19 0.12 5.45
C GLY A 307 -8.12 -1.14 4.57
N PRO A 308 -8.53 -2.32 5.07
CA PRO A 308 -8.57 -3.54 4.27
C PRO A 308 -9.47 -3.43 3.02
N LEU A 309 -10.69 -2.89 3.15
CA LEU A 309 -11.63 -2.77 2.02
C LEU A 309 -11.15 -1.77 0.97
N ALA A 310 -10.59 -0.63 1.39
CA ALA A 310 -9.96 0.32 0.49
C ALA A 310 -8.77 -0.31 -0.23
N THR A 311 -7.98 -1.14 0.46
CA THR A 311 -6.87 -1.85 -0.19
C THR A 311 -7.36 -2.87 -1.23
N PHE A 312 -8.39 -3.65 -0.91
CA PHE A 312 -9.01 -4.58 -1.85
C PHE A 312 -9.66 -3.86 -3.04
N PHE A 313 -10.28 -2.70 -2.81
CA PHE A 313 -10.85 -1.85 -3.87
C PHE A 313 -9.78 -1.41 -4.86
N LEU A 314 -8.68 -0.84 -4.35
CA LEU A 314 -7.60 -0.38 -5.21
C LEU A 314 -6.90 -1.54 -5.93
N ALA A 315 -6.66 -2.67 -5.24
CA ALA A 315 -6.05 -3.85 -5.85
C ALA A 315 -6.92 -4.46 -6.95
N SER A 316 -8.22 -4.65 -6.70
CA SER A 316 -9.16 -5.21 -7.68
C SER A 316 -9.33 -4.28 -8.87
N GLY A 317 -9.40 -2.96 -8.62
CA GLY A 317 -9.44 -1.97 -9.67
C GLY A 317 -8.17 -1.97 -10.53
N TYR A 318 -6.98 -2.14 -9.93
CA TYR A 318 -5.74 -2.32 -10.69
C TYR A 318 -5.81 -3.51 -11.64
N PHE A 319 -6.18 -4.70 -11.14
CA PHE A 319 -6.23 -5.89 -12.00
C PHE A 319 -7.30 -5.78 -13.09
N PHE A 320 -8.42 -5.12 -12.79
CA PHE A 320 -9.45 -4.81 -13.77
C PHE A 320 -8.92 -3.90 -14.88
N VAL A 321 -8.24 -2.80 -14.52
CA VAL A 321 -7.64 -1.86 -15.48
C VAL A 321 -6.56 -2.53 -16.30
N ASP A 322 -5.66 -3.26 -15.65
CA ASP A 322 -4.54 -3.93 -16.30
C ASP A 322 -5.06 -4.92 -17.36
N SER A 323 -6.15 -5.62 -17.03
CA SER A 323 -6.85 -6.53 -17.94
C SER A 323 -7.53 -5.80 -19.11
N ILE A 324 -8.12 -4.61 -18.87
CA ILE A 324 -8.70 -3.78 -19.94
C ILE A 324 -7.60 -3.26 -20.85
N ILE A 325 -6.56 -2.63 -20.30
CA ILE A 325 -5.48 -2.04 -21.10
C ILE A 325 -4.80 -3.11 -21.94
N ALA A 326 -4.58 -4.30 -21.38
CA ALA A 326 -3.99 -5.42 -22.11
C ALA A 326 -4.87 -5.96 -23.27
N VAL A 327 -6.19 -5.81 -23.20
CA VAL A 327 -7.11 -6.26 -24.26
C VAL A 327 -7.33 -5.13 -25.26
N ALA A 328 -7.58 -3.92 -24.78
CA ALA A 328 -7.68 -2.70 -25.57
C ALA A 328 -6.45 -2.53 -26.47
N SER A 329 -5.28 -2.92 -25.98
CA SER A 329 -4.05 -2.83 -26.75
C SER A 329 -4.05 -3.74 -28.00
N ASN A 330 -4.99 -4.68 -28.16
CA ASN A 330 -5.19 -5.36 -29.44
C ASN A 330 -6.23 -4.60 -30.29
N PRO A 331 -5.85 -4.00 -31.44
CA PRO A 331 -6.76 -3.23 -32.29
C PRO A 331 -7.87 -4.07 -32.94
N SER A 332 -7.76 -5.41 -32.92
CA SER A 332 -8.82 -6.29 -33.40
C SER A 332 -9.92 -6.56 -32.36
N THR A 333 -9.81 -5.99 -31.15
CA THR A 333 -10.80 -6.17 -30.09
C THR A 333 -11.85 -5.07 -30.07
N GLN A 334 -13.05 -5.35 -29.61
CA GLN A 334 -14.11 -4.36 -29.42
C GLN A 334 -13.83 -3.39 -28.27
N ILE A 335 -12.98 -3.79 -27.31
CA ILE A 335 -12.53 -2.91 -26.22
C ILE A 335 -11.63 -1.80 -26.76
N TRP A 336 -10.95 -2.02 -27.89
CA TRP A 336 -10.15 -0.99 -28.54
C TRP A 336 -10.93 0.31 -28.77
N ASP A 337 -12.18 0.20 -29.23
CA ASP A 337 -13.05 1.34 -29.52
C ASP A 337 -13.31 2.22 -28.28
N TRP A 338 -13.15 1.68 -27.07
CA TRP A 338 -13.31 2.43 -25.82
C TRP A 338 -12.23 3.48 -25.61
N PHE A 339 -11.08 3.31 -26.27
CA PHE A 339 -9.91 4.17 -26.13
C PHE A 339 -9.57 4.99 -27.38
N GLN A 340 -10.40 4.91 -28.44
CA GLN A 340 -10.18 5.64 -29.70
C GLN A 340 -10.28 7.17 -29.59
N ALA A 341 -10.63 7.73 -28.43
CA ALA A 341 -10.71 9.17 -28.24
C ALA A 341 -9.34 9.79 -27.88
N GLY A 342 -8.75 10.55 -28.84
CA GLY A 342 -7.63 11.47 -28.59
C GLY A 342 -6.24 10.82 -28.57
N ILE A 343 -5.38 11.25 -27.63
CA ILE A 343 -3.95 10.86 -27.50
C ILE A 343 -3.78 9.34 -27.24
N LEU A 344 -4.86 8.62 -26.94
CA LEU A 344 -4.90 7.20 -26.59
C LEU A 344 -5.18 6.28 -27.80
N ALA A 345 -5.22 6.83 -29.01
CA ALA A 345 -5.56 6.11 -30.24
C ALA A 345 -4.46 5.17 -30.79
N ASP A 346 -3.33 4.96 -30.08
CA ASP A 346 -2.39 3.87 -30.37
C ASP A 346 -2.47 2.76 -29.28
N PRO A 347 -2.83 1.51 -29.64
CA PRO A 347 -2.96 0.42 -28.68
C PRO A 347 -1.65 0.08 -27.96
N ARG A 348 -0.52 0.20 -28.67
CA ARG A 348 0.81 -0.03 -28.13
C ARG A 348 1.22 1.10 -27.21
N PHE A 349 0.83 2.33 -27.53
CA PHE A 349 1.04 3.50 -26.68
C PHE A 349 0.36 3.33 -25.31
N LEU A 350 -0.91 2.92 -25.27
CA LEU A 350 -1.65 2.69 -24.02
C LEU A 350 -0.97 1.66 -23.11
N PHE A 351 -0.51 0.56 -23.72
CA PHE A 351 0.12 -0.52 -22.99
C PHE A 351 1.45 -0.09 -22.36
N LEU A 352 2.26 0.68 -23.08
CA LEU A 352 3.53 1.23 -22.56
C LEU A 352 3.29 2.35 -21.53
N PHE A 353 2.28 3.21 -21.77
CA PHE A 353 1.92 4.30 -20.88
C PHE A 353 1.60 3.81 -19.46
N ARG A 354 0.99 2.62 -19.32
CA ARG A 354 0.77 1.97 -18.02
C ARG A 354 2.03 1.88 -17.16
N ASP A 355 3.18 1.55 -17.75
CA ASP A 355 4.43 1.41 -17.00
C ASP A 355 5.15 2.76 -16.85
N VAL A 356 5.05 3.65 -17.84
CA VAL A 356 5.59 5.03 -17.74
C VAL A 356 4.88 5.84 -16.66
N ALA A 357 3.56 5.70 -16.53
CA ALA A 357 2.84 6.52 -15.59
C ALA A 357 2.91 5.97 -14.15
N LYS A 358 3.39 4.73 -13.95
CA LYS A 358 3.96 4.29 -12.66
C LYS A 358 5.22 5.09 -12.30
N LEU A 359 6.12 5.34 -13.26
CA LEU A 359 7.30 6.19 -13.05
C LEU A 359 6.94 7.64 -12.67
N ILE A 360 5.74 8.11 -13.01
CA ILE A 360 5.22 9.43 -12.58
C ILE A 360 4.65 9.38 -11.16
N ALA A 361 3.77 8.42 -10.89
CA ALA A 361 2.97 8.40 -9.66
C ALA A 361 3.73 7.86 -8.44
N PHE A 362 4.65 6.90 -8.60
CA PHE A 362 5.43 6.35 -7.49
C PHE A 362 6.31 7.40 -6.78
N PRO A 363 7.10 8.22 -7.50
CA PRO A 363 7.94 9.23 -6.87
C PRO A 363 7.12 10.30 -6.14
N LEU A 364 5.98 10.70 -6.69
CA LEU A 364 5.05 11.63 -6.04
C LEU A 364 4.52 11.06 -4.73
N ALA A 365 4.01 9.82 -4.75
CA ALA A 365 3.54 9.16 -3.53
C ALA A 365 4.66 9.01 -2.50
N ALA A 366 5.89 8.69 -2.95
CA ALA A 366 7.05 8.58 -2.09
C ALA A 366 7.43 9.93 -1.44
N ILE A 367 7.35 11.05 -2.17
CA ILE A 367 7.55 12.41 -1.63
C ILE A 367 6.58 12.66 -0.47
N PHE A 368 5.27 12.53 -0.71
CA PHE A 368 4.27 12.82 0.31
C PHE A 368 4.42 11.91 1.54
N THR A 369 4.67 10.63 1.31
CA THR A 369 4.84 9.64 2.39
C THR A 369 6.11 9.91 3.19
N ALA A 370 7.22 10.22 2.54
CA ALA A 370 8.47 10.55 3.21
C ALA A 370 8.35 11.84 4.02
N VAL A 371 7.75 12.89 3.46
CA VAL A 371 7.53 14.16 4.18
C VAL A 371 6.61 13.96 5.39
N TYR A 372 5.51 13.23 5.22
CA TYR A 372 4.60 12.91 6.32
C TYR A 372 5.30 12.12 7.43
N TYR A 373 6.05 11.08 7.04
CA TYR A 373 6.79 10.23 7.97
C TYR A 373 7.85 11.03 8.75
N LEU A 374 8.66 11.83 8.05
CA LEU A 374 9.72 12.62 8.68
C LEU A 374 9.18 13.71 9.61
N ARG A 375 8.00 14.28 9.32
CA ARG A 375 7.41 15.35 10.13
C ARG A 375 6.59 14.88 11.32
N TYR A 376 5.84 13.79 11.17
CA TYR A 376 4.83 13.41 12.16
C TYR A 376 5.06 12.01 12.72
N GLU A 377 5.17 11.00 11.84
CA GLU A 377 5.10 9.60 12.27
C GLU A 377 6.38 9.10 12.94
N ARG A 378 7.55 9.62 12.55
CA ARG A 378 8.85 9.19 13.09
C ARG A 378 8.92 9.40 14.60
N THR A 379 8.69 10.63 15.07
CA THR A 379 8.82 10.98 16.48
C THR A 379 7.76 10.28 17.32
N GLU A 380 6.50 10.26 16.86
CA GLU A 380 5.42 9.57 17.57
C GLU A 380 5.70 8.07 17.72
N ARG A 381 6.21 7.41 16.67
CA ARG A 381 6.50 5.97 16.74
C ARG A 381 7.63 5.65 17.69
N ILE A 382 8.75 6.38 17.62
CA ILE A 382 9.90 6.12 18.49
C ILE A 382 9.49 6.32 19.97
N VAL A 383 8.76 7.39 20.26
CA VAL A 383 8.22 7.67 21.61
C VAL A 383 7.23 6.58 22.04
N SER A 384 6.29 6.16 21.17
CA SER A 384 5.31 5.12 21.51
C SER A 384 5.97 3.76 21.79
N ARG A 385 6.99 3.38 21.02
CA ARG A 385 7.72 2.12 21.20
C ARG A 385 8.54 2.13 22.49
N ALA A 386 9.18 3.26 22.78
CA ALA A 386 9.91 3.45 24.03
C ALA A 386 8.95 3.33 25.23
N ARG A 387 7.76 3.93 25.12
CA ARG A 387 6.70 3.81 26.14
C ARG A 387 6.20 2.39 26.33
N GLU A 388 5.98 1.63 25.25
CA GLU A 388 5.58 0.21 25.33
C GLU A 388 6.68 -0.68 25.93
N ALA A 389 7.95 -0.35 25.69
CA ALA A 389 9.09 -1.08 26.20
C ALA A 389 9.54 -0.63 27.60
N GLY A 390 9.00 0.47 28.13
CA GLY A 390 9.48 1.11 29.36
C GLY A 390 10.88 1.72 29.22
N GLU A 391 11.36 1.95 27.99
CA GLU A 391 12.67 2.55 27.73
C GLU A 391 12.57 4.08 27.90
N THR A 392 13.50 4.68 28.64
CA THR A 392 13.79 6.12 28.67
C THR A 392 15.06 6.41 27.87
N PHE A 393 15.20 7.60 27.30
CA PHE A 393 16.39 7.98 26.55
C PHE A 393 17.10 9.16 27.19
N ALA A 394 18.42 9.08 27.30
CA ALA A 394 19.20 10.24 27.67
C ALA A 394 19.24 11.26 26.50
N PRO A 395 19.29 12.58 26.77
CA PRO A 395 19.27 13.62 25.72
C PRO A 395 20.41 13.52 24.70
N ASP A 396 21.51 12.85 25.06
CA ASP A 396 22.66 12.59 24.23
C ASP A 396 22.58 11.26 23.48
N GLU A 397 21.62 10.38 23.75
CA GLU A 397 21.46 9.11 23.04
C GLU A 397 20.52 9.19 21.84
N VAL A 398 19.66 10.20 21.79
CA VAL A 398 18.62 10.36 20.77
C VAL A 398 18.55 11.78 20.22
N ASP A 399 17.90 11.95 19.07
CA ASP A 399 17.64 13.28 18.53
C ASP A 399 16.83 14.13 19.53
N LYS A 400 17.12 15.43 19.58
CA LYS A 400 16.46 16.39 20.49
C LYS A 400 14.93 16.31 20.47
N GLU A 401 14.32 16.15 19.29
CA GLU A 401 12.85 16.05 19.14
C GLU A 401 12.25 14.81 19.83
N ILE A 402 13.05 13.75 20.00
CA ILE A 402 12.67 12.52 20.71
C ILE A 402 12.95 12.70 22.21
N ALA A 403 14.13 13.22 22.56
CA ALA A 403 14.52 13.52 23.94
C ALA A 403 13.49 14.44 24.64
N ASP A 404 13.07 15.53 23.97
CA ASP A 404 12.09 16.49 24.49
C ASP A 404 10.69 15.87 24.74
N ARG A 405 10.42 14.66 24.21
CA ARG A 405 9.12 13.97 24.31
C ARG A 405 9.19 12.65 25.09
N THR A 406 10.37 12.24 25.53
CA THR A 406 10.57 11.07 26.40
C THR A 406 10.96 11.53 27.80
N PRO A 407 10.56 10.80 28.87
CA PRO A 407 11.02 11.12 30.22
C PRO A 407 12.54 11.00 30.32
N ASP A 408 13.14 11.79 31.21
CA ASP A 408 14.57 11.67 31.52
C ASP A 408 14.88 10.28 32.12
N PRO A 409 16.12 9.77 31.98
CA PRO A 409 16.50 8.47 32.53
C PRO A 409 16.21 8.37 34.03
N GLY A 410 15.36 7.40 34.41
CA GLY A 410 14.93 7.20 35.80
C GLY A 410 13.61 7.88 36.16
N GLU A 411 13.01 8.69 35.28
CA GLU A 411 11.65 9.19 35.44
C GLU A 411 10.62 8.22 34.83
N ALA A 412 9.55 7.94 35.57
CA ALA A 412 8.43 7.14 35.07
C ALA A 412 7.69 7.88 33.95
N TRP A 413 7.14 7.13 32.99
CA TRP A 413 6.34 7.73 31.91
C TRP A 413 5.13 8.47 32.51
N PRO A 414 4.68 9.60 31.93
CA PRO A 414 3.49 10.31 32.41
C PRO A 414 2.23 9.43 32.49
N SER A 415 2.18 8.35 31.70
CA SER A 415 1.10 7.38 31.74
C SER A 415 1.19 6.33 32.84
N GLU A 416 2.35 6.22 33.48
CA GLU A 416 2.60 5.43 34.68
C GLU A 416 2.42 6.27 35.95
N ARG A 417 2.22 7.59 35.79
CA ARG A 417 1.76 8.46 36.86
C ARG A 417 0.23 8.51 36.80
N ALA A 418 -0.41 8.36 37.95
CA ALA A 418 -1.82 8.70 38.14
C ALA A 418 -2.04 10.24 38.09
N GLU A 419 -1.28 10.98 37.28
CA GLU A 419 -1.39 12.43 37.16
C GLU A 419 -2.69 12.78 36.43
N GLY A 420 -3.74 13.03 37.22
CA GLY A 420 -5.09 13.40 36.77
C GLY A 420 -6.22 12.70 37.53
N ILE A 421 -5.92 11.62 38.27
CA ILE A 421 -6.90 10.93 39.12
C ILE A 421 -6.55 11.27 40.58
N LYS A 422 -7.48 11.89 41.32
CA LYS A 422 -7.27 12.17 42.74
C LYS A 422 -7.19 10.84 43.52
N GLU A 423 -6.28 10.78 44.48
CA GLU A 423 -6.16 9.68 45.45
C GLU A 423 -7.55 9.37 46.07
N GLY A 424 -7.94 8.10 46.06
CA GLY A 424 -9.27 7.63 46.50
C GLY A 424 -10.37 7.54 45.42
N LYS A 425 -10.10 7.88 44.14
CA LYS A 425 -11.05 7.64 43.03
C LYS A 425 -10.79 6.31 42.30
N PRO A 426 -11.84 5.65 41.76
CA PRO A 426 -11.69 4.41 41.01
C PRO A 426 -10.72 4.59 39.83
N GLY A 427 -9.66 3.78 39.80
CA GLY A 427 -8.63 3.82 38.76
C GLY A 427 -7.26 4.31 39.21
N HIS A 428 -7.16 5.04 40.34
CA HIS A 428 -5.89 5.53 40.88
C HIS A 428 -4.90 4.38 41.16
N ASP A 429 -5.36 3.36 41.89
CA ASP A 429 -4.54 2.20 42.30
C ASP A 429 -4.25 1.22 41.16
N LEU A 430 -4.92 1.38 40.01
CA LEU A 430 -4.59 0.63 38.78
C LEU A 430 -3.50 1.32 37.96
N SER A 431 -3.35 2.64 38.13
CA SER A 431 -2.37 3.49 37.44
C SER A 431 -1.13 3.81 38.28
N ALA A 432 -1.15 3.57 39.59
CA ALA A 432 0.00 3.74 40.47
C ALA A 432 0.86 2.46 40.51
N PRO A 433 2.21 2.56 40.47
CA PRO A 433 3.09 1.40 40.54
C PRO A 433 3.11 0.84 41.97
N ASP A 434 2.22 -0.10 42.26
CA ASP A 434 2.31 -0.89 43.49
C ASP A 434 3.34 -2.02 43.29
N THR A 435 4.55 -1.78 43.81
CA THR A 435 5.67 -2.73 43.79
C THR A 435 5.39 -4.03 44.55
N ARG A 436 4.29 -4.11 45.32
CA ARG A 436 3.88 -5.31 46.08
C ARG A 436 2.73 -6.08 45.46
N ARG A 437 2.20 -5.64 44.31
CA ARG A 437 1.03 -6.28 43.69
C ARG A 437 1.27 -7.72 43.22
N LEU A 438 2.53 -8.11 43.05
CA LEU A 438 2.96 -9.46 42.65
C LEU A 438 3.65 -10.25 43.77
N SER A 439 3.84 -9.68 44.98
CA SER A 439 4.27 -10.49 46.11
C SER A 439 3.06 -11.27 46.63
N VAL A 440 2.98 -12.54 46.27
CA VAL A 440 2.05 -13.50 46.89
C VAL A 440 2.57 -13.74 48.31
N ASP A 441 2.08 -12.94 49.24
CA ASP A 441 2.18 -13.26 50.65
C ASP A 441 1.04 -14.26 50.94
N ASP A 442 1.40 -15.47 51.37
CA ASP A 442 0.50 -16.63 51.60
C ASP A 442 -0.61 -16.36 52.65
N SER A 443 -0.64 -15.16 53.24
CA SER A 443 -1.59 -14.75 54.28
C SER A 443 -2.86 -14.05 53.74
N ARG A 444 -2.92 -13.65 52.46
CA ARG A 444 -4.13 -13.00 51.91
C ARG A 444 -5.03 -13.97 51.15
N ARG A 445 -5.98 -14.58 51.86
CA ARG A 445 -7.16 -15.19 51.24
C ARG A 445 -7.87 -14.13 50.40
N LEU A 446 -7.81 -14.27 49.08
CA LEU A 446 -8.65 -13.49 48.16
C LEU A 446 -10.11 -13.75 48.55
N GLY A 447 -10.74 -12.73 49.12
CA GLY A 447 -12.19 -12.72 49.36
C GLY A 447 -12.95 -12.90 48.05
N LYS A 448 -14.17 -13.44 48.14
CA LYS A 448 -15.01 -13.73 46.97
C LYS A 448 -15.16 -12.48 46.07
N PRO A 449 -15.17 -12.66 44.75
CA PRO A 449 -15.35 -11.54 43.82
C PRO A 449 -16.76 -10.93 43.97
N LYS A 450 -16.84 -9.69 44.48
CA LYS A 450 -18.06 -8.87 44.48
C LYS A 450 -18.43 -8.48 43.04
N ARG A 451 -19.72 -8.48 42.71
CA ARG A 451 -20.25 -7.97 41.43
C ARG A 451 -20.62 -6.50 41.58
N LEU A 452 -20.50 -5.72 40.48
CA LEU A 452 -20.91 -4.32 40.44
C LEU A 452 -22.39 -4.17 40.86
N GLY A 453 -22.62 -3.44 41.95
CA GLY A 453 -23.97 -3.07 42.42
C GLY A 453 -24.30 -3.43 43.88
N GLU A 454 -23.39 -4.04 44.64
CA GLU A 454 -23.57 -4.19 46.10
C GLU A 454 -23.15 -2.90 46.80
N GLU A 455 -24.14 -2.15 47.32
CA GLU A 455 -23.92 -1.02 48.25
C GLU A 455 -23.47 -1.53 49.62
N ASP A 456 -22.62 -0.74 50.27
CA ASP A 456 -22.00 -1.06 51.55
C ASP A 456 -23.02 -1.01 52.69
N GLU A 457 -23.53 -2.19 53.09
CA GLU A 457 -24.13 -2.38 54.40
C GLU A 457 -23.25 -3.36 55.21
N ASP A 458 -22.91 -2.90 56.41
CA ASP A 458 -22.40 -3.63 57.57
C ASP A 458 -20.89 -3.87 57.68
N ASP A 459 -20.22 -2.90 58.32
CA ASP A 459 -19.08 -3.15 59.20
C ASP A 459 -19.25 -2.34 60.51
N GLU A 460 -20.31 -2.68 61.26
CA GLU A 460 -20.36 -2.44 62.71
C GLU A 460 -20.26 -3.79 63.44
N GLY A 461 -19.13 -4.03 64.11
CA GLY A 461 -19.06 -4.85 65.32
C GLY A 461 -18.64 -6.33 65.19
N ASN A 462 -17.34 -6.59 65.25
CA ASN A 462 -16.67 -7.24 66.41
C ASN A 462 -15.18 -7.48 66.14
#